data_AF-A0A6P0I534-F1
#
_entry.id   AF-A0A6P0I534-F1
#
_cell.length_a   1.000
_cell.length_b   1.000
_cell.length_c   1.000
_cell.angle_alpha   90.00
_cell.angle_beta   90.00
_cell.angle_gamma   90.00
#
_symmetry.space_group_name_H-M   'P 1'
#
loop_
_entity.id
_entity.type
_entity.pdbx_description
1 polymer ?
#
loop_
_entity_poly.entity_id
_entity_poly.type
_entity_poly.pdbx_seq_one_letter_code
_entity_poly.pdbx_strand_id
1 'polypeptide(L)'
;FNLMSRDEARHAGFLNKAMSDFNLSLDLGFLTKSRKYTFFEPKFIFYATYLSEKIGYWRYITIYRHLEAHPEDRIYPIFRFFENWCQDENRHGDFFDAIMRAQPQILNDWQAKLWCRFFLLSVFATMYLNDIQRADFYAAIGLNARDYDKYVIEKTNETSGRVFPIILDVEDPQFYERLEICVKNNEKLTAIANSNKSGVVKLLQKLPLYLSNGWQFLKLYFMKPIETATMQSSVR
;
A
#
# COMPACT_ATOMS: atom_id res chain seq x y z
N PHE A 1 -9.82 19.18 1.59
CA PHE A 1 -10.46 18.25 2.56
C PHE A 1 -11.93 18.00 2.28
N ASN A 2 -12.88 18.94 2.40
CA ASN A 2 -14.31 18.64 2.15
C ASN A 2 -14.61 18.01 0.77
N LEU A 3 -13.98 18.50 -0.29
CA LEU A 3 -14.13 17.93 -1.64
C LEU A 3 -13.59 16.50 -1.73
N MET A 4 -12.40 16.26 -1.16
CA MET A 4 -11.79 14.94 -1.07
C MET A 4 -12.68 13.96 -0.29
N SER A 5 -13.20 14.37 0.87
CA SER A 5 -14.12 13.54 1.67
C SER A 5 -15.41 13.20 0.91
N ARG A 6 -15.90 14.09 0.06
CA ARG A 6 -17.05 13.82 -0.83
C ARG A 6 -16.69 12.80 -1.92
N ASP A 7 -15.50 12.89 -2.49
CA ASP A 7 -15.03 11.93 -3.50
C ASP A 7 -14.88 10.53 -2.86
N GLU A 8 -14.29 10.42 -1.66
CA GLU A 8 -14.22 9.16 -0.90
C GLU A 8 -15.59 8.57 -0.53
N ALA A 9 -16.56 9.42 -0.19
CA ALA A 9 -17.93 8.97 0.04
C ALA A 9 -18.56 8.40 -1.24
N ARG A 10 -18.20 8.93 -2.41
CA ARG A 10 -18.66 8.41 -3.72
C ARG A 10 -18.02 7.06 -4.01
N HIS A 11 -16.72 6.89 -3.73
CA HIS A 11 -16.00 5.62 -3.84
C HIS A 11 -16.67 4.53 -3.01
N ALA A 12 -16.96 4.83 -1.74
CA ALA A 12 -17.65 3.91 -0.84
C ALA A 12 -19.09 3.58 -1.31
N GLY A 13 -19.84 4.58 -1.79
CA GLY A 13 -21.17 4.37 -2.35
C GLY A 13 -21.16 3.50 -3.60
N PHE A 14 -20.15 3.65 -4.46
CA PHE A 14 -19.96 2.83 -5.65
C PHE A 14 -19.65 1.37 -5.30
N LEU A 15 -18.75 1.12 -4.34
CA LEU A 15 -18.51 -0.23 -3.82
C LEU A 15 -19.80 -0.84 -3.24
N ASN A 16 -20.58 -0.06 -2.50
CA ASN A 16 -21.85 -0.52 -1.92
C ASN A 16 -22.85 -0.96 -2.99
N LYS A 17 -22.89 -0.25 -4.11
CA LYS A 17 -23.70 -0.65 -5.27
C LYS A 17 -23.21 -1.94 -5.93
N ALA A 18 -21.90 -2.17 -6.00
CA ALA A 18 -21.36 -3.43 -6.52
C ALA A 18 -21.69 -4.63 -5.60
N MET A 19 -21.63 -4.44 -4.28
CA MET A 19 -21.92 -5.48 -3.30
C MET A 19 -23.39 -5.93 -3.30
N SER A 20 -24.33 -5.06 -3.71
CA SER A 20 -25.75 -5.44 -3.76
C SER A 20 -26.02 -6.55 -4.77
N ASP A 21 -25.22 -6.67 -5.83
CA ASP A 21 -25.31 -7.78 -6.80
C ASP A 21 -25.03 -9.14 -6.14
N PHE A 22 -24.37 -9.15 -4.99
CA PHE A 22 -24.06 -10.33 -4.19
C PHE A 22 -24.92 -10.42 -2.91
N ASN A 23 -25.98 -9.63 -2.80
CA ASN A 23 -26.81 -9.50 -1.59
C ASN A 23 -26.02 -9.08 -0.34
N LEU A 24 -24.96 -8.29 -0.53
CA LEU A 24 -24.15 -7.72 0.54
C LEU A 24 -24.36 -6.19 0.61
N SER A 25 -24.17 -5.61 1.79
CA SER A 25 -24.22 -4.16 2.01
C SER A 25 -23.22 -3.75 3.09
N LEU A 26 -22.54 -2.62 2.89
CA LEU A 26 -21.73 -1.98 3.92
C LEU A 26 -22.52 -0.88 4.64
N ASP A 27 -22.63 -0.99 5.96
CA ASP A 27 -23.13 0.10 6.81
C ASP A 27 -21.96 1.00 7.24
N LEU A 28 -21.71 2.03 6.43
CA LEU A 28 -20.66 3.03 6.71
C LEU A 28 -20.97 3.84 7.99
N GLY A 29 -22.25 4.01 8.35
CA GLY A 29 -22.67 4.69 9.56
C GLY A 29 -22.38 3.88 10.82
N PHE A 30 -22.44 2.55 10.73
CA PHE A 30 -22.01 1.65 11.80
C PHE A 30 -20.49 1.60 11.92
N LEU A 31 -19.75 1.51 10.80
CA LEU A 31 -18.28 1.46 10.82
C LEU A 31 -17.66 2.71 11.47
N THR A 32 -18.21 3.89 11.21
CA THR A 32 -17.76 5.16 11.80
C THR A 32 -18.04 5.27 13.31
N LYS A 33 -19.07 4.59 13.82
CA LYS A 33 -19.40 4.55 15.25
C LYS A 33 -18.69 3.45 16.03
N SER A 34 -18.39 2.33 15.39
CA SER A 34 -17.77 1.15 16.02
C SER A 34 -16.25 1.26 16.13
N ARG A 35 -15.60 2.04 15.25
CA ARG A 35 -14.15 2.26 15.30
C ARG A 35 -13.81 3.37 16.30
N LYS A 36 -12.88 3.08 17.21
CA LYS A 36 -12.28 4.09 18.09
C LYS A 36 -11.36 4.97 17.26
N TYR A 37 -11.62 6.29 17.25
CA TYR A 37 -10.69 7.25 16.68
C TYR A 37 -9.44 7.31 17.55
N THR A 38 -8.29 7.01 16.95
CA THR A 38 -6.98 7.20 17.58
C THR A 38 -6.41 8.50 17.06
N PHE A 39 -6.03 9.41 17.96
CA PHE A 39 -5.31 10.61 17.57
C PHE A 39 -3.95 10.22 16.99
N PHE A 40 -3.61 10.81 15.85
CA PHE A 40 -2.33 10.63 15.19
C PHE A 40 -1.83 12.01 14.79
N GLU A 41 -0.54 12.28 14.95
CA GLU A 41 -0.01 13.60 14.63
C GLU A 41 -0.23 13.91 13.13
N PRO A 42 -0.69 15.13 12.77
CA PRO A 42 -0.99 15.48 11.38
C PRO A 42 0.14 15.20 10.39
N LYS A 43 1.41 15.38 10.80
CA LYS A 43 2.60 15.08 9.98
C LYS A 43 2.59 13.64 9.48
N PHE A 44 2.23 12.68 10.34
CA PHE A 44 2.21 11.27 9.98
C PHE A 44 0.98 10.89 9.15
N ILE A 45 -0.15 11.56 9.37
CA ILE A 45 -1.34 11.42 8.52
C ILE A 45 -1.00 11.81 7.08
N PHE A 46 -0.21 12.87 6.87
CA PHE A 46 0.15 13.30 5.51
C PHE A 46 1.01 12.29 4.76
N TYR A 47 2.05 11.73 5.37
CA TYR A 47 2.84 10.67 4.71
C TYR A 47 1.99 9.43 4.40
N ALA A 48 1.22 8.97 5.39
CA ALA A 48 0.41 7.76 5.25
C ALA A 48 -0.67 7.93 4.18
N THR A 49 -1.40 9.05 4.21
CA THR A 49 -2.47 9.32 3.25
C THR A 49 -1.89 9.53 1.87
N TYR A 50 -0.85 10.36 1.71
CA TYR A 50 -0.19 10.55 0.41
C TYR A 50 0.23 9.22 -0.24
N LEU A 51 0.91 8.33 0.51
CA LEU A 51 1.31 7.04 -0.03
C LEU A 51 0.10 6.12 -0.30
N SER A 52 -0.95 6.19 0.52
CA SER A 52 -2.19 5.44 0.29
C SER A 52 -2.84 5.82 -1.04
N GLU A 53 -2.95 7.13 -1.32
CA GLU A 53 -3.48 7.63 -2.60
C GLU A 53 -2.60 7.18 -3.77
N LYS A 54 -1.26 7.31 -3.65
CA LYS A 54 -0.35 6.96 -4.75
C LYS A 54 -0.30 5.46 -5.00
N ILE A 55 -0.30 4.61 -3.96
CA ILE A 55 -0.36 3.16 -4.16
C ILE A 55 -1.73 2.72 -4.66
N GLY A 56 -2.82 3.33 -4.17
CA GLY A 56 -4.18 3.10 -4.65
C GLY A 56 -4.30 3.38 -6.14
N TYR A 57 -3.83 4.55 -6.58
CA TYR A 57 -3.73 4.93 -7.99
C TYR A 57 -3.06 3.84 -8.83
N TRP A 58 -1.83 3.44 -8.45
CA TRP A 58 -1.05 2.48 -9.23
C TRP A 58 -1.69 1.09 -9.26
N ARG A 59 -2.33 0.66 -8.17
CA ARG A 59 -3.08 -0.59 -8.15
C ARG A 59 -4.23 -0.57 -9.16
N TYR A 60 -5.09 0.44 -9.06
CA TYR A 60 -6.29 0.51 -9.86
C TYR A 60 -5.99 0.75 -11.34
N ILE A 61 -5.03 1.61 -11.67
CA ILE A 61 -4.70 1.90 -13.08
C ILE A 61 -4.03 0.69 -13.75
N THR A 62 -3.21 -0.06 -13.02
CA THR A 62 -2.56 -1.27 -13.54
C THR A 62 -3.60 -2.34 -13.86
N ILE A 63 -4.55 -2.57 -12.96
CA ILE A 63 -5.68 -3.48 -13.22
C ILE A 63 -6.52 -2.99 -14.41
N TYR A 64 -6.85 -1.70 -14.45
CA TYR A 64 -7.66 -1.13 -15.52
C TYR A 64 -7.00 -1.32 -16.89
N ARG A 65 -5.72 -0.96 -17.02
CA ARG A 65 -4.97 -1.07 -18.29
C ARG A 65 -4.78 -2.52 -18.74
N HIS A 66 -4.56 -3.43 -17.79
CA HIS A 66 -4.53 -4.86 -18.09
C HIS A 66 -5.87 -5.33 -18.67
N LEU A 67 -6.99 -5.00 -18.01
CA LEU A 67 -8.33 -5.40 -18.45
C LEU A 67 -8.85 -4.64 -19.69
N GLU A 68 -8.21 -3.52 -20.05
CA GLU A 68 -8.43 -2.83 -21.32
C GLU A 68 -7.76 -3.59 -22.47
N ALA A 69 -6.54 -4.07 -22.26
CA ALA A 69 -5.80 -4.90 -23.22
C ALA A 69 -6.34 -6.34 -23.31
N HIS A 70 -6.89 -6.86 -22.20
CA HIS A 70 -7.46 -8.20 -22.05
C HIS A 70 -8.91 -8.14 -21.58
N PRO A 71 -9.88 -7.75 -22.44
CA PRO A 71 -11.28 -7.66 -22.05
C PRO A 71 -11.89 -9.00 -21.58
N GLU A 72 -11.33 -10.12 -22.01
CA GLU A 72 -11.70 -11.49 -21.62
C GLU A 72 -11.53 -11.76 -20.13
N ASP A 73 -10.55 -11.12 -19.49
CA ASP A 73 -10.24 -11.29 -18.06
C ASP A 73 -11.13 -10.42 -17.15
N ARG A 74 -12.06 -9.65 -17.75
CA ARG A 74 -12.94 -8.74 -17.02
C ARG A 74 -14.14 -9.47 -16.43
N ILE A 75 -13.94 -10.04 -15.24
CA ILE A 75 -14.95 -10.84 -14.54
C ILE A 75 -16.13 -10.05 -13.96
N TYR A 76 -16.06 -8.71 -13.86
CA TYR A 76 -17.15 -7.89 -13.31
C TYR A 76 -17.14 -6.43 -13.84
N PRO A 77 -18.29 -5.75 -14.00
CA PRO A 77 -18.33 -4.40 -14.57
C PRO A 77 -17.64 -3.31 -13.75
N ILE A 78 -17.37 -3.53 -12.45
CA ILE A 78 -16.77 -2.54 -11.56
C ILE A 78 -15.45 -1.97 -12.09
N PHE A 79 -14.67 -2.82 -12.77
CA PHE A 79 -13.35 -2.45 -13.28
C PHE A 79 -13.41 -1.33 -14.33
N ARG A 80 -14.55 -1.15 -15.02
CA ARG A 80 -14.73 -0.05 -15.98
C ARG A 80 -14.67 1.33 -15.33
N PHE A 81 -14.93 1.42 -14.03
CA PHE A 81 -14.94 2.67 -13.29
C PHE A 81 -13.59 3.01 -12.66
N PHE A 82 -12.63 2.09 -12.70
CA PHE A 82 -11.32 2.28 -12.06
C PHE A 82 -10.57 3.46 -12.66
N GLU A 83 -10.67 3.74 -13.97
CA GLU A 83 -10.00 4.90 -14.57
C GLU A 83 -10.44 6.23 -13.94
N ASN A 84 -11.75 6.44 -13.76
CA ASN A 84 -12.26 7.66 -13.13
C ASN A 84 -11.87 7.74 -11.65
N TRP A 85 -11.93 6.61 -10.94
CA TRP A 85 -11.47 6.52 -9.55
C TRP A 85 -9.99 6.91 -9.46
N CYS A 86 -9.11 6.36 -10.32
CA CYS A 86 -7.70 6.72 -10.38
C CYS A 86 -7.47 8.22 -10.56
N GLN A 87 -8.29 8.90 -11.38
CA GLN A 87 -8.15 10.35 -11.54
C GLN A 87 -8.42 11.12 -10.24
N ASP A 88 -9.37 10.65 -9.43
CA ASP A 88 -9.65 11.23 -8.12
C ASP A 88 -8.47 10.99 -7.16
N GLU A 89 -7.96 9.76 -7.07
CA GLU A 89 -6.78 9.40 -6.23
C GLU A 89 -5.53 10.19 -6.64
N ASN A 90 -5.32 10.40 -7.95
CA ASN A 90 -4.19 11.20 -8.40
C ASN A 90 -4.31 12.67 -7.94
N ARG A 91 -5.51 13.27 -8.08
CA ARG A 91 -5.78 14.65 -7.61
C ARG A 91 -5.66 14.76 -6.09
N HIS A 92 -6.07 13.74 -5.35
CA HIS A 92 -5.92 13.70 -3.89
C HIS A 92 -4.44 13.65 -3.51
N GLY A 93 -3.67 12.79 -4.18
CA GLY A 93 -2.21 12.76 -4.03
C GLY A 93 -1.54 14.10 -4.35
N ASP A 94 -1.98 14.81 -5.39
CA ASP A 94 -1.44 16.13 -5.76
C ASP A 94 -1.83 17.22 -4.73
N PHE A 95 -3.00 17.11 -4.13
CA PHE A 95 -3.40 17.96 -3.00
C PHE A 95 -2.50 17.75 -1.78
N PHE A 96 -2.17 16.50 -1.43
CA PHE A 96 -1.22 16.20 -0.36
C PHE A 96 0.22 16.62 -0.70
N ASP A 97 0.65 16.48 -1.96
CA ASP A 97 1.93 17.01 -2.43
C ASP A 97 2.04 18.51 -2.13
N ALA A 98 1.04 19.30 -2.56
CA ALA A 98 1.00 20.74 -2.31
C ALA A 98 1.07 21.08 -0.81
N ILE A 99 0.34 20.34 0.05
CA ILE A 99 0.39 20.53 1.51
C ILE A 99 1.80 20.26 2.06
N MET A 100 2.42 19.15 1.68
CA MET A 100 3.73 18.77 2.19
C MET A 100 4.82 19.74 1.72
N ARG A 101 4.77 20.22 0.47
CA ARG A 101 5.69 21.24 -0.04
C ARG A 101 5.53 22.59 0.63
N ALA A 102 4.29 22.97 0.96
CA ALA A 102 4.02 24.21 1.70
C ALA A 102 4.55 24.18 3.15
N GLN A 103 4.92 22.99 3.65
CA GLN A 103 5.43 22.78 5.00
C GLN A 103 6.80 22.08 4.97
N PRO A 104 7.89 22.83 4.66
CA PRO A 104 9.24 22.28 4.47
C PRO A 104 9.74 21.34 5.57
N GLN A 105 9.34 21.53 6.83
CA GLN A 105 9.66 20.68 7.97
C GLN A 105 9.12 19.23 7.86
N ILE A 106 8.23 18.98 6.90
CA ILE A 106 7.71 17.65 6.58
C ILE A 106 8.61 16.93 5.57
N LEU A 107 9.46 17.63 4.83
CA LEU A 107 10.28 16.99 3.78
C LEU A 107 11.79 17.21 3.97
N ASN A 108 12.21 18.28 4.62
CA ASN A 108 13.58 18.78 4.48
C ASN A 108 14.50 18.49 5.68
N ASP A 109 13.99 17.98 6.80
CA ASP A 109 14.83 17.61 7.95
C ASP A 109 15.23 16.12 7.94
N TRP A 110 16.26 15.78 8.71
CA TRP A 110 16.77 14.41 8.79
C TRP A 110 15.71 13.44 9.36
N GLN A 111 14.82 13.92 10.23
CA GLN A 111 13.72 13.14 10.79
C GLN A 111 12.68 12.82 9.72
N ALA A 112 12.35 13.78 8.85
CA ALA A 112 11.43 13.62 7.73
C ALA A 112 11.96 12.57 6.76
N LYS A 113 13.26 12.52 6.49
CA LYS A 113 13.85 11.43 5.71
C LYS A 113 13.58 10.06 6.35
N LEU A 114 13.81 9.93 7.66
CA LEU A 114 13.52 8.68 8.39
C LEU A 114 12.03 8.32 8.35
N TRP A 115 11.13 9.30 8.47
CA TRP A 115 9.69 9.07 8.36
C TRP A 115 9.26 8.68 6.95
N CYS A 116 9.72 9.38 5.91
CA CYS A 116 9.46 9.01 4.52
C CYS A 116 9.88 7.56 4.27
N ARG A 117 11.06 7.18 4.76
CA ARG A 117 11.56 5.80 4.71
C ARG A 117 10.61 4.81 5.38
N PHE A 118 10.22 5.12 6.61
CA PHE A 118 9.36 4.27 7.43
C PHE A 118 8.01 4.04 6.76
N PHE A 119 7.39 5.10 6.24
CA PHE A 119 6.09 5.02 5.59
C PHE A 119 6.16 4.30 4.25
N LEU A 120 7.18 4.55 3.42
CA LEU A 120 7.41 3.78 2.18
C LEU A 120 7.52 2.29 2.48
N LEU A 121 8.38 1.92 3.44
CA LEU A 121 8.61 0.52 3.78
C LEU A 121 7.33 -0.13 4.34
N SER A 122 6.61 0.59 5.20
CA SER A 122 5.38 0.10 5.81
C SER A 122 4.29 -0.15 4.77
N VAL A 123 4.10 0.76 3.82
CA VAL A 123 3.12 0.61 2.74
C VAL A 123 3.51 -0.54 1.80
N PHE A 124 4.76 -0.62 1.35
CA PHE A 124 5.22 -1.68 0.45
C PHE A 124 5.19 -3.06 1.11
N ALA A 125 5.68 -3.16 2.36
CA ALA A 125 5.62 -4.41 3.10
C ALA A 125 4.19 -4.86 3.35
N THR A 126 3.29 -3.95 3.73
CA THR A 126 1.89 -4.29 3.98
C THR A 126 1.22 -4.82 2.72
N MET A 127 1.46 -4.19 1.57
CA MET A 127 0.95 -4.67 0.29
C MET A 127 1.53 -6.05 -0.05
N TYR A 128 2.86 -6.17 -0.11
CA TYR A 128 3.55 -7.38 -0.56
C TYR A 128 3.27 -8.63 0.31
N LEU A 129 3.03 -8.44 1.62
CA LEU A 129 2.74 -9.52 2.55
C LEU A 129 1.26 -9.93 2.55
N ASN A 130 0.34 -9.04 2.20
CA ASN A 130 -1.09 -9.32 2.18
C ASN A 130 -1.56 -9.86 0.83
N ASP A 131 -1.03 -9.35 -0.28
CA ASP A 131 -1.58 -9.63 -1.60
C ASP A 131 -1.34 -11.07 -2.08
N ILE A 132 -0.33 -11.78 -1.54
CA ILE A 132 -0.18 -13.22 -1.79
C ILE A 132 -1.39 -14.04 -1.30
N GLN A 133 -2.09 -13.58 -0.27
CA GLN A 133 -3.32 -14.23 0.21
C GLN A 133 -4.49 -14.03 -0.76
N ARG A 134 -4.33 -13.16 -1.76
CA ARG A 134 -5.31 -12.82 -2.80
C ARG A 134 -4.85 -13.29 -4.18
N ALA A 135 -3.92 -14.25 -4.24
CA ALA A 135 -3.40 -14.78 -5.50
C ALA A 135 -4.51 -15.28 -6.43
N ASP A 136 -5.54 -15.94 -5.89
CA ASP A 136 -6.69 -16.44 -6.66
C ASP A 136 -7.47 -15.31 -7.34
N PHE A 137 -7.59 -14.13 -6.69
CA PHE A 137 -8.23 -12.97 -7.29
C PHE A 137 -7.44 -12.46 -8.49
N TYR A 138 -6.12 -12.28 -8.34
CA TYR A 138 -5.27 -11.82 -9.43
C TYR A 138 -5.27 -12.82 -10.60
N ALA A 139 -5.19 -14.12 -10.31
CA ALA A 139 -5.27 -15.17 -11.32
C ALA A 139 -6.61 -15.16 -12.08
N ALA A 140 -7.72 -14.88 -11.39
CA ALA A 140 -9.05 -14.79 -12.01
C ALA A 140 -9.20 -13.61 -13.00
N ILE A 141 -8.32 -12.61 -12.92
CA ILE A 141 -8.27 -11.47 -13.84
C ILE A 141 -7.01 -11.46 -14.70
N GLY A 142 -6.39 -12.62 -14.94
CA GLY A 142 -5.25 -12.75 -15.87
C GLY A 142 -3.89 -12.27 -15.33
N LEU A 143 -3.79 -11.94 -14.04
CA LEU A 143 -2.58 -11.36 -13.43
C LEU A 143 -1.81 -12.34 -12.53
N ASN A 144 -0.49 -12.23 -12.58
CA ASN A 144 0.37 -12.80 -11.54
C ASN A 144 0.49 -11.81 -10.36
N ALA A 145 0.09 -12.23 -9.16
CA ALA A 145 0.10 -11.39 -7.97
C ALA A 145 1.49 -10.81 -7.64
N ARG A 146 2.58 -11.57 -7.84
CA ARG A 146 3.94 -11.12 -7.53
C ARG A 146 4.47 -10.11 -8.52
N ASP A 147 4.25 -10.36 -9.81
CA ASP A 147 4.69 -9.42 -10.85
C ASP A 147 3.91 -8.11 -10.74
N TYR A 148 2.60 -8.22 -10.47
CA TYR A 148 1.75 -7.07 -10.15
C TYR A 148 2.25 -6.29 -8.93
N ASP A 149 2.55 -6.98 -7.82
CA ASP A 149 3.00 -6.32 -6.59
C ASP A 149 4.28 -5.53 -6.81
N LYS A 150 5.27 -6.16 -7.48
CA LYS A 150 6.56 -5.54 -7.78
C LYS A 150 6.39 -4.31 -8.66
N TYR A 151 5.57 -4.41 -9.71
CA TYR A 151 5.31 -3.29 -10.61
C TYR A 151 4.66 -2.11 -9.89
N VAL A 152 3.64 -2.37 -9.07
CA VAL A 152 2.98 -1.31 -8.29
C VAL A 152 3.93 -0.67 -7.27
N ILE A 153 4.75 -1.47 -6.58
CA ILE A 153 5.76 -0.96 -5.64
C ILE A 153 6.76 -0.06 -6.37
N GLU A 154 7.32 -0.53 -7.48
CA GLU A 154 8.28 0.23 -8.29
C GLU A 154 7.70 1.58 -8.72
N LYS A 155 6.50 1.58 -9.31
CA LYS A 155 5.86 2.80 -9.80
C LYS A 155 5.44 3.76 -8.68
N THR A 156 4.99 3.21 -7.55
CA THR A 156 4.68 4.01 -6.36
C THR A 156 5.95 4.64 -5.78
N ASN A 157 7.05 3.90 -5.71
CA ASN A 157 8.34 4.38 -5.23
C ASN A 157 8.89 5.49 -6.14
N GLU A 158 8.89 5.28 -7.46
CA GLU A 158 9.26 6.28 -8.47
C GLU A 158 8.44 7.57 -8.32
N THR A 159 7.11 7.45 -8.24
CA THR A 159 6.20 8.60 -8.12
C THR A 159 6.38 9.35 -6.79
N SER A 160 6.61 8.61 -5.71
CA SER A 160 6.86 9.19 -4.38
C SER A 160 8.12 10.05 -4.37
N GLY A 161 9.12 9.71 -5.19
CA GLY A 161 10.36 10.46 -5.30
C GLY A 161 10.23 11.88 -5.86
N ARG A 162 9.07 12.22 -6.45
CA ARG A 162 8.79 13.61 -6.83
C ARG A 162 8.64 14.52 -5.61
N VAL A 163 8.18 13.98 -4.49
CA VAL A 163 7.82 14.75 -3.28
C VAL A 163 8.73 14.42 -2.12
N PHE A 164 8.95 13.13 -1.86
CA PHE A 164 9.79 12.71 -0.75
C PHE A 164 11.26 13.01 -1.06
N PRO A 165 12.06 13.38 -0.05
CA PRO A 165 13.49 13.65 -0.22
C PRO A 165 14.31 12.38 -0.53
N ILE A 166 13.74 11.21 -0.23
CA ILE A 166 14.34 9.90 -0.44
C ILE A 166 13.30 8.89 -0.90
N ILE A 167 13.76 7.86 -1.59
CA ILE A 167 12.99 6.65 -1.91
C ILE A 167 13.78 5.40 -1.51
N LEU A 168 13.10 4.25 -1.49
CA LEU A 168 13.75 2.98 -1.20
C LEU A 168 14.45 2.46 -2.46
N ASP A 169 15.59 1.79 -2.29
CA ASP A 169 16.22 1.03 -3.37
C ASP A 169 15.49 -0.31 -3.52
N VAL A 170 14.41 -0.28 -4.31
CA VAL A 170 13.57 -1.45 -4.58
C VAL A 170 14.12 -2.33 -5.71
N GLU A 171 15.12 -1.84 -6.45
CA GLU A 171 15.79 -2.58 -7.52
C GLU A 171 16.88 -3.52 -6.96
N ASP A 172 17.48 -3.18 -5.81
CA ASP A 172 18.35 -4.12 -5.08
C ASP A 172 17.59 -5.43 -4.79
N PRO A 173 18.05 -6.59 -5.31
CA PRO A 173 17.40 -7.88 -5.10
C PRO A 173 17.14 -8.21 -3.63
N GLN A 174 17.99 -7.71 -2.72
CA GLN A 174 17.83 -7.89 -1.29
C GLN A 174 16.51 -7.33 -0.77
N PHE A 175 15.92 -6.32 -1.42
CA PHE A 175 14.64 -5.76 -1.01
C PHE A 175 13.55 -6.84 -1.04
N TYR A 176 13.35 -7.47 -2.20
CA TYR A 176 12.32 -8.50 -2.36
C TYR A 176 12.71 -9.81 -1.68
N GLU A 177 13.99 -10.20 -1.67
CA GLU A 177 14.43 -11.41 -0.95
C GLU A 177 14.07 -11.35 0.54
N ARG A 178 14.24 -10.18 1.18
CA ARG A 178 13.88 -9.97 2.58
C ARG A 178 12.38 -10.01 2.80
N LEU A 179 11.59 -9.42 1.90
CA LEU A 179 10.14 -9.50 1.96
C LEU A 179 9.65 -10.95 1.80
N GLU A 180 10.26 -11.74 0.91
CA GLU A 180 9.95 -13.17 0.76
C GLU A 180 10.25 -14.01 2.01
N ILE A 181 11.29 -13.65 2.77
CA ILE A 181 11.52 -14.27 4.09
C ILE A 181 10.34 -13.97 5.02
N CYS A 182 9.86 -12.74 5.06
CA CYS A 182 8.71 -12.35 5.87
C CYS A 182 7.41 -13.06 5.43
N VAL A 183 7.22 -13.27 4.12
CA VAL A 183 6.10 -14.06 3.57
C VAL A 183 6.13 -15.48 4.12
N LYS A 184 7.26 -16.18 3.96
CA LYS A 184 7.44 -17.56 4.45
C LYS A 184 7.27 -17.66 5.97
N ASN A 185 7.70 -16.65 6.71
CA ASN A 185 7.47 -16.57 8.14
C ASN A 185 5.98 -16.39 8.46
N ASN A 186 5.25 -15.56 7.71
CA ASN A 186 3.81 -15.36 7.88
C ASN A 186 3.01 -16.64 7.58
N GLU A 187 3.38 -17.40 6.55
CA GLU A 187 2.79 -18.72 6.27
C GLU A 187 2.94 -19.67 7.46
N LYS A 188 4.16 -19.76 8.02
CA LYS A 188 4.43 -20.57 9.22
C LYS A 188 3.66 -20.06 10.45
N LEU A 189 3.58 -18.75 10.64
CA LEU A 189 2.81 -18.13 11.74
C LEU A 189 1.33 -18.51 11.65
N THR A 190 0.75 -18.49 10.45
CA THR A 190 -0.63 -18.91 10.17
C THR A 190 -0.81 -20.41 10.43
N ALA A 191 0.10 -21.25 9.97
CA ALA A 191 0.07 -22.70 10.23
C ALA A 191 0.12 -23.01 11.75
N ILE A 192 0.98 -22.32 12.51
CA ILE A 192 1.04 -22.46 13.97
C ILE A 192 -0.26 -21.97 14.62
N ALA A 193 -0.82 -20.85 14.16
CA ALA A 193 -2.07 -20.30 14.67
C ALA A 193 -3.22 -21.31 14.54
N ASN A 194 -3.30 -21.98 13.39
CA ASN A 194 -4.35 -22.96 13.05
C ASN A 194 -4.10 -24.36 13.64
N SER A 195 -2.95 -24.61 14.27
CA SER A 195 -2.66 -25.91 14.89
C SER A 195 -3.48 -26.13 16.19
N ASN A 196 -3.72 -27.39 16.57
CA ASN A 196 -4.42 -27.74 17.83
C ASN A 196 -3.51 -27.72 19.09
N LYS A 197 -2.36 -27.03 19.03
CA LYS A 197 -1.40 -26.95 20.15
C LYS A 197 -1.86 -25.98 21.23
N SER A 198 -1.36 -26.14 22.45
CA SER A 198 -1.64 -25.21 23.56
C SER A 198 -1.09 -23.80 23.29
N GLY A 199 -1.72 -22.78 23.89
CA GLY A 199 -1.38 -21.37 23.65
C GLY A 199 0.09 -21.03 23.95
N VAL A 200 0.67 -21.60 25.01
CA VAL A 200 2.08 -21.41 25.37
C VAL A 200 3.02 -22.01 24.31
N VAL A 201 2.71 -23.21 23.82
CA VAL A 201 3.50 -23.84 22.75
C VAL A 201 3.42 -23.01 21.47
N LYS A 202 2.23 -22.53 21.10
CA LYS A 202 2.07 -21.61 19.97
C LYS A 202 2.91 -20.35 20.13
N LEU A 203 2.93 -19.74 21.32
CA LEU A 203 3.71 -18.53 21.58
C LEU A 203 5.22 -18.78 21.38
N LEU A 204 5.75 -19.86 21.96
CA LEU A 204 7.16 -20.24 21.82
C LEU A 204 7.54 -20.52 20.35
N GLN A 205 6.64 -21.15 19.58
CA GLN A 205 6.87 -21.41 18.16
C GLN A 205 6.79 -20.14 17.30
N LYS A 206 5.94 -19.17 17.66
CA LYS A 206 5.79 -17.90 16.94
C LYS A 206 6.92 -16.92 17.20
N LEU A 207 7.49 -16.92 18.42
CA LEU A 207 8.54 -15.99 18.84
C LEU A 207 9.74 -15.88 17.86
N PRO A 208 10.40 -16.98 17.43
CA PRO A 208 11.51 -16.88 16.48
C PRO A 208 11.11 -16.30 15.12
N LEU A 209 9.86 -16.51 14.69
CA LEU A 209 9.34 -15.97 13.43
C LEU A 209 9.10 -14.47 13.54
N TYR A 210 8.55 -13.99 14.66
CA TYR A 210 8.42 -12.55 14.91
C TYR A 210 9.77 -11.85 15.00
N LEU A 211 10.76 -12.46 15.67
CA LEU A 211 12.12 -11.94 15.72
C LEU A 211 12.76 -11.89 14.33
N SER A 212 12.56 -12.93 13.52
CA SER A 212 13.02 -12.97 12.13
C SER A 212 12.38 -11.84 11.29
N ASN A 213 11.07 -11.64 11.38
CA ASN A 213 10.38 -10.54 10.70
C ASN A 213 10.91 -9.17 11.13
N GLY A 214 11.02 -8.93 12.45
CA GLY A 214 11.59 -7.70 12.99
C GLY A 214 13.00 -7.43 12.49
N TRP A 215 13.84 -8.47 12.39
CA TRP A 215 15.19 -8.36 11.87
C TRP A 215 15.23 -8.03 10.36
N GLN A 216 14.36 -8.64 9.55
CA GLN A 216 14.29 -8.31 8.12
C GLN A 216 13.80 -6.88 7.90
N PHE A 217 12.79 -6.42 8.64
CA PHE A 217 12.33 -5.03 8.55
C PHE A 217 13.41 -4.04 9.00
N LEU A 218 14.18 -4.36 10.04
CA LEU A 218 15.31 -3.55 10.45
C LEU A 218 16.34 -3.42 9.32
N LYS A 219 16.69 -4.52 8.65
CA LYS A 219 17.60 -4.50 7.51
C LYS A 219 17.04 -3.69 6.34
N LEU A 220 15.78 -3.90 5.97
CA LEU A 220 15.09 -3.11 4.94
C LEU A 220 15.08 -1.62 5.29
N TYR A 221 14.88 -1.29 6.57
CA TYR A 221 14.92 0.08 7.09
C TYR A 221 16.34 0.66 7.22
N PHE A 222 17.41 -0.12 7.01
CA PHE A 222 18.78 0.40 6.98
C PHE A 222 19.55 0.16 5.67
N MET A 223 18.94 -0.45 4.65
CA MET A 223 19.43 -0.42 3.26
C MET A 223 19.77 1.02 2.81
N LYS A 224 20.67 1.20 1.84
CA LYS A 224 21.01 2.55 1.38
C LYS A 224 19.80 3.13 0.61
N PRO A 225 19.21 4.26 1.03
CA PRO A 225 18.13 4.89 0.26
C PRO A 225 18.69 5.63 -0.96
N ILE A 226 17.81 5.95 -1.91
CA ILE A 226 18.13 6.79 -3.07
C ILE A 226 17.65 8.22 -2.74
N GLU A 227 18.55 9.21 -2.82
CA GLU A 227 18.22 10.62 -2.65
C GLU A 227 17.50 11.13 -3.91
N THR A 228 16.40 11.87 -3.75
CA THR A 228 15.58 12.29 -4.90
C THR A 228 16.06 13.60 -5.52
N ALA A 229 16.89 14.37 -4.81
CA ALA A 229 17.55 15.56 -5.34
C ALA A 229 18.41 15.25 -6.58
N THR A 230 18.96 14.02 -6.69
CA THR A 230 19.71 13.58 -7.88
C THR A 230 18.80 13.18 -9.05
N MET A 231 17.50 12.97 -8.82
CA MET A 231 16.51 12.65 -9.87
C MET A 231 15.82 13.91 -10.42
N GLN A 232 15.75 14.99 -9.65
CA GLN A 232 15.11 16.24 -10.07
C GLN A 232 16.01 17.08 -11.01
N SER A 233 17.32 16.86 -11.00
CA SER A 233 18.28 17.55 -11.89
C SER A 233 18.31 16.98 -13.32
N SER A 234 17.77 15.78 -13.56
CA SER A 234 17.69 15.17 -14.90
C SER A 234 16.40 15.50 -15.65
N VAL A 235 15.44 16.16 -14.99
CA VAL A 235 14.18 16.63 -15.58
C VAL A 235 14.13 18.16 -15.45
N ARG A 236 15.02 18.84 -16.18
CA ARG A 236 14.94 20.28 -16.45
C ARG A 236 15.38 20.56 -17.88
#